data_AF-A0A507BZJ8-F1
#
_entry.id   AF-A0A507BZJ8-F1
#
_cell.length_a   1.000
_cell.length_b   1.000
_cell.length_c   1.000
_cell.angle_alpha   90.00
_cell.angle_beta   90.00
_cell.angle_gamma   90.00
#
_symmetry.space_group_name_H-M   'P 1'
#
loop_
_entity.id
_entity.type
_entity.pdbx_description
1 polymer ?
#
loop_
_entity_poly.entity_id
_entity_poly.type
_entity_poly.pdbx_seq_one_letter_code
_entity_poly.pdbx_strand_id
1 'polypeptide(L)'
;MTNLTTEEFQTKLSGITSNALLFLVLGVADDIGLLRYMAHQPMKTPKQIADGANLNERYVREILSTLAAAEIVTFHDPDSFSLPEAYVPNVADDSSLSFGLGWTSMLASFYTIKKQLAECARNGGGVPFKDYGPELPQGLYRINAPASNHGVILDYIKAVPGLHEKLSSGTPCKILDLGCGSGHASLKFAEAYPSCQIYGYDMDATSVTLAIENAQLRNIPNVTFEIKTAETLPPSFFDFIITLDVIHDLAKPLEGLKSIKQALKPTGQYLMAEPLSANMTMQPYKKEFIEFCLERQVLRFGSFTLKSGRQSPYFFNMGNFNTGAALSKLGHFFASALQDRANTLKNGNNNSNPASSGNATSPSSPLPFDILFGPAYKGIPLAACTAIALSRDFAQDVPYAFNRKEAKDHGEGGSIVGHPLKNNRIMVIDDVITAGTAIRESMNVIVAQGGTLVGIIVAIDRQERGNSGDMSAIQEVERDLGVPVLSIVCLRDVVLYLEETRSEYTKYLGEIKAYRDQYGVKE
;
A
#
# COMPACT_ATOMS: atom_id res chain seq x y z
N MET A 1 -5.84 20.38 -4.20
CA MET A 1 -6.12 19.97 -5.60
C MET A 1 -6.83 21.11 -6.28
N THR A 2 -6.30 21.62 -7.39
CA THR A 2 -7.04 22.50 -8.30
C THR A 2 -8.13 21.69 -9.00
N ASN A 3 -9.35 22.21 -9.04
CA ASN A 3 -10.45 21.57 -9.74
C ASN A 3 -10.21 21.62 -11.25
N LEU A 4 -10.54 20.55 -11.97
CA LEU A 4 -10.54 20.53 -13.43
C LEU A 4 -11.59 21.53 -13.98
N THR A 5 -11.31 22.11 -15.13
CA THR A 5 -12.31 22.85 -15.91
C THR A 5 -13.39 21.92 -16.45
N THR A 6 -14.53 22.47 -16.86
CA THR A 6 -15.63 21.69 -17.46
C THR A 6 -15.17 20.91 -18.69
N GLU A 7 -14.35 21.51 -19.55
CA GLU A 7 -13.83 20.89 -20.78
C GLU A 7 -12.85 19.74 -20.48
N GLU A 8 -11.93 19.95 -19.53
CA GLU A 8 -11.00 18.90 -19.07
C GLU A 8 -11.77 17.72 -18.45
N PHE A 9 -12.82 18.01 -17.68
CA PHE A 9 -13.66 16.97 -17.08
C PHE A 9 -14.49 16.22 -18.13
N GLN A 10 -15.02 16.90 -19.15
CA GLN A 10 -15.73 16.26 -20.25
C GLN A 10 -14.82 15.33 -21.06
N THR A 11 -13.59 15.76 -21.34
CA THR A 11 -12.57 14.94 -21.99
C THR A 11 -12.26 13.70 -21.14
N LYS A 12 -12.07 13.87 -19.83
CA LYS A 12 -11.88 12.76 -18.90
C LYS A 12 -13.05 11.77 -18.91
N LEU A 13 -14.29 12.26 -18.88
CA LEU A 13 -15.49 11.42 -18.92
C LEU A 13 -15.62 10.63 -20.23
N SER A 14 -15.27 11.25 -21.35
CA SER A 14 -15.25 10.59 -22.66
C SER A 14 -14.22 9.47 -22.68
N GLY A 15 -13.01 9.73 -22.17
CA GLY A 15 -11.96 8.70 -22.04
C GLY A 15 -12.37 7.50 -21.18
N ILE A 16 -13.04 7.75 -20.04
CA ILE A 16 -13.60 6.67 -19.19
C ILE A 16 -14.58 5.81 -19.99
N THR A 17 -15.46 6.44 -20.77
CA THR A 17 -16.48 5.76 -21.56
C THR A 17 -15.85 4.91 -22.68
N SER A 18 -14.90 5.48 -23.42
CA SER A 18 -14.17 4.77 -24.48
C SER A 18 -13.39 3.58 -23.92
N ASN A 19 -12.70 3.74 -22.79
CA ASN A 19 -11.94 2.64 -22.17
C ASN A 19 -12.86 1.51 -21.67
N ALA A 20 -14.05 1.83 -21.14
CA ALA A 20 -15.02 0.82 -20.72
C ALA A 20 -15.53 -0.01 -21.93
N LEU A 21 -15.81 0.65 -23.06
CA LEU A 21 -16.22 -0.02 -24.29
C LEU A 21 -15.08 -0.86 -24.90
N LEU A 22 -13.86 -0.33 -24.90
CA LEU A 22 -12.67 -1.05 -25.35
C LEU A 22 -12.46 -2.32 -24.52
N PHE A 23 -12.64 -2.23 -23.21
CA PHE A 23 -12.48 -3.36 -22.31
C PHE A 23 -13.53 -4.46 -22.55
N LEU A 24 -14.75 -4.08 -22.93
CA LEU A 24 -15.76 -5.03 -23.41
C LEU A 24 -15.31 -5.73 -24.70
N VAL A 25 -14.76 -4.99 -25.67
CA VAL A 25 -14.26 -5.58 -26.93
C VAL A 25 -13.08 -6.52 -26.68
N LEU A 26 -12.19 -6.19 -25.75
CA LEU A 26 -11.12 -7.08 -25.28
C LEU A 26 -11.68 -8.38 -24.69
N GLY A 27 -12.73 -8.31 -23.88
CA GLY A 27 -13.41 -9.49 -23.34
C GLY A 27 -13.97 -10.38 -24.45
N VAL A 28 -14.65 -9.80 -25.44
CA VAL A 28 -15.14 -10.56 -26.60
C VAL A 28 -13.98 -11.22 -27.37
N ALA A 29 -12.87 -10.50 -27.58
CA ALA A 29 -11.70 -11.03 -28.28
C ALA A 29 -11.05 -12.21 -27.52
N ASP A 30 -11.05 -12.15 -26.18
CA ASP A 30 -10.58 -13.22 -25.31
C ASP A 30 -11.50 -14.44 -25.33
N ASP A 31 -12.81 -14.24 -25.17
CA ASP A 31 -13.81 -15.32 -25.15
C ASP A 31 -13.79 -16.17 -26.43
N ILE A 32 -13.59 -15.52 -27.59
CA ILE A 32 -13.51 -16.22 -28.88
C ILE A 32 -12.10 -16.75 -29.20
N GLY A 33 -11.12 -16.54 -28.31
CA GLY A 33 -9.74 -17.02 -28.47
C GLY A 33 -8.93 -16.30 -29.55
N LEU A 34 -9.35 -15.10 -29.97
CA LEU A 34 -8.72 -14.36 -31.07
C LEU A 34 -7.27 -13.98 -30.73
N LEU A 35 -7.02 -13.43 -29.54
CA LEU A 35 -5.70 -12.97 -29.13
C LEU A 35 -4.73 -14.14 -28.90
N ARG A 36 -5.23 -15.26 -28.35
CA ARG A 36 -4.48 -16.53 -28.23
C ARG A 36 -4.07 -17.07 -29.59
N TYR A 37 -4.97 -17.03 -30.58
CA TYR A 37 -4.64 -17.42 -31.95
C TYR A 37 -3.53 -16.53 -32.52
N MET A 38 -3.62 -15.20 -32.33
CA MET A 38 -2.68 -14.24 -32.91
C MET A 38 -1.28 -14.24 -32.27
N ALA A 39 -1.14 -14.68 -31.01
CA ALA A 39 0.10 -14.61 -30.23
C ALA A 39 1.35 -15.20 -30.91
N HIS A 40 1.16 -16.14 -31.84
CA HIS A 40 2.24 -16.82 -32.54
C HIS A 40 2.09 -16.76 -34.07
N GLN A 41 1.36 -15.76 -34.58
CA GLN A 41 1.11 -15.60 -36.01
C GLN A 41 1.88 -14.40 -36.57
N PRO A 42 2.38 -14.49 -37.81
CA PRO A 42 2.84 -13.31 -38.53
C PRO A 42 1.67 -12.35 -38.77
N MET A 43 1.98 -11.14 -39.26
CA MET A 43 0.93 -10.23 -39.74
C MET A 43 0.06 -10.91 -40.80
N LYS A 44 -1.25 -10.85 -40.63
CA LYS A 44 -2.25 -11.51 -41.50
C LYS A 44 -3.45 -10.60 -41.72
N THR A 45 -4.14 -10.79 -42.84
CA THR A 45 -5.39 -10.08 -43.08
C THR A 45 -6.51 -10.59 -42.17
N PRO A 46 -7.58 -9.80 -41.93
CA PRO A 46 -8.73 -10.27 -41.16
C PRO A 46 -9.32 -11.59 -41.67
N LYS A 47 -9.35 -11.80 -43.00
CA LYS A 47 -9.81 -13.07 -43.60
C LYS A 47 -8.91 -14.24 -43.21
N GLN A 48 -7.59 -14.07 -43.29
CA GLN A 48 -6.64 -15.13 -42.93
C GLN A 48 -6.68 -15.46 -41.44
N ILE A 49 -6.84 -14.44 -40.59
CA ILE A 49 -7.01 -14.63 -39.14
C ILE A 49 -8.33 -15.35 -38.85
N ALA A 50 -9.42 -14.91 -39.45
CA ALA A 50 -10.74 -15.52 -39.28
C ALA A 50 -10.77 -16.98 -39.73
N ASP A 51 -10.19 -17.29 -40.90
CA ASP A 51 -10.09 -18.67 -41.40
C ASP A 51 -9.27 -19.55 -40.47
N GLY A 52 -8.13 -19.05 -39.99
CA GLY A 52 -7.24 -19.81 -39.13
C GLY A 52 -7.77 -20.00 -37.70
N ALA A 53 -8.56 -19.05 -37.20
CA ALA A 53 -9.20 -19.12 -35.89
C ALA A 53 -10.60 -19.78 -35.95
N ASN A 54 -11.09 -20.16 -37.13
CA ASN A 54 -12.46 -20.63 -37.36
C ASN A 54 -13.54 -19.65 -36.85
N LEU A 55 -13.37 -18.37 -37.20
CA LEU A 55 -14.24 -17.26 -36.83
C LEU A 55 -14.84 -16.59 -38.06
N ASN A 56 -15.85 -15.73 -37.85
CA ASN A 56 -16.44 -14.95 -38.92
C ASN A 56 -15.59 -13.69 -39.21
N GLU A 57 -15.17 -13.52 -40.46
CA GLU A 57 -14.31 -12.39 -40.88
C GLU A 57 -14.88 -11.02 -40.50
N ARG A 58 -16.19 -10.81 -40.65
CA ARG A 58 -16.81 -9.51 -40.38
C ARG A 58 -16.60 -9.08 -38.93
N TYR A 59 -16.77 -10.01 -37.99
CA TYR A 59 -16.58 -9.76 -36.57
C TYR A 59 -15.09 -9.59 -36.22
N VAL A 60 -14.23 -10.45 -36.77
CA VAL A 60 -12.77 -10.34 -36.59
C VAL A 60 -12.27 -8.97 -37.06
N ARG A 61 -12.70 -8.49 -38.22
CA ARG A 61 -12.31 -7.18 -38.76
C ARG A 61 -12.71 -6.02 -37.85
N GLU A 62 -13.93 -6.03 -37.31
CA GLU A 62 -14.40 -4.96 -36.41
C GLU A 62 -13.65 -4.96 -35.07
N ILE A 63 -13.41 -6.15 -34.50
CA ILE A 63 -12.62 -6.30 -33.27
C ILE A 63 -11.19 -5.81 -33.50
N LEU A 64 -10.52 -6.29 -34.57
CA LEU A 64 -9.15 -5.90 -34.89
C LEU A 64 -9.02 -4.40 -35.16
N SER A 65 -9.98 -3.79 -35.85
CA SER A 65 -9.98 -2.35 -36.11
C SER A 65 -10.08 -1.55 -34.80
N THR A 66 -10.95 -1.99 -33.88
CA THR A 66 -11.11 -1.36 -32.56
C THR A 66 -9.84 -1.51 -31.72
N LEU A 67 -9.28 -2.72 -31.66
CA LEU A 67 -8.04 -2.99 -30.92
C LEU A 67 -6.83 -2.27 -31.52
N ALA A 68 -6.80 -2.06 -32.84
CA ALA A 68 -5.75 -1.30 -33.50
C ALA A 68 -5.85 0.19 -33.20
N ALA A 69 -7.06 0.75 -33.21
CA ALA A 69 -7.29 2.13 -32.80
C ALA A 69 -6.91 2.39 -31.33
N ALA A 70 -6.93 1.35 -30.49
CA ALA A 70 -6.49 1.37 -29.11
C ALA A 70 -5.03 0.94 -28.90
N GLU A 71 -4.27 0.73 -29.98
CA GLU A 71 -2.85 0.34 -29.95
C GLU A 71 -2.57 -1.00 -29.24
N ILE A 72 -3.56 -1.90 -29.15
CA ILE A 72 -3.41 -3.25 -28.58
C ILE A 72 -2.92 -4.24 -29.64
N VAL A 73 -3.39 -4.09 -30.88
CA VAL A 73 -2.85 -4.82 -32.05
C VAL A 73 -2.29 -3.81 -33.04
N THR A 74 -1.30 -4.23 -33.83
CA THR A 74 -0.70 -3.37 -34.85
C THR A 74 -1.42 -3.56 -36.17
N PHE A 75 -1.92 -2.46 -36.75
CA PHE A 75 -2.37 -2.42 -38.13
C PHE A 75 -1.19 -2.16 -39.07
N HIS A 76 -1.13 -2.91 -40.16
CA HIS A 76 -0.13 -2.82 -41.21
C HIS A 76 -0.84 -2.58 -42.55
N ASP A 77 -0.44 -1.50 -43.22
CA ASP A 77 -0.97 -1.15 -44.54
C ASP A 77 -0.69 -2.28 -45.55
N PRO A 78 -1.66 -2.68 -46.40
CA PRO A 78 -3.00 -2.09 -46.54
C PRO A 78 -4.12 -2.71 -45.69
N ASP A 79 -3.98 -3.93 -45.19
CA ASP A 79 -5.08 -4.64 -44.49
C ASP A 79 -4.59 -5.81 -43.62
N SER A 80 -3.44 -5.70 -42.95
CA SER A 80 -2.90 -6.78 -42.11
C SER A 80 -2.81 -6.37 -40.65
N PHE A 81 -2.92 -7.34 -39.74
CA PHE A 81 -2.86 -7.13 -38.30
C PHE A 81 -1.89 -8.12 -37.66
N SER A 82 -1.21 -7.67 -36.60
CA SER A 82 -0.40 -8.54 -35.74
C SER A 82 -0.58 -8.18 -34.27
N LEU A 83 -0.42 -9.15 -33.38
CA LEU A 83 -0.31 -8.88 -31.94
C LEU A 83 1.18 -8.68 -31.60
N PRO A 84 1.59 -7.54 -31.02
CA PRO A 84 2.98 -7.36 -30.59
C PRO A 84 3.40 -8.44 -29.59
N GLU A 85 4.57 -9.06 -29.81
CA GLU A 85 5.09 -10.14 -28.97
C GLU A 85 5.19 -9.72 -27.49
N ALA A 86 5.56 -8.45 -27.24
CA ALA A 86 5.66 -7.90 -25.90
C ALA A 86 4.31 -7.85 -25.15
N TYR A 87 3.17 -7.90 -25.83
CA TYR A 87 1.84 -7.81 -25.22
C TYR A 87 1.20 -9.17 -24.98
N VAL A 88 1.70 -10.22 -25.64
CA VAL A 88 1.21 -11.61 -25.49
C VAL A 88 1.07 -12.02 -24.03
N PRO A 89 2.06 -11.78 -23.13
CA PRO A 89 1.93 -12.13 -21.71
C PRO A 89 0.75 -11.47 -21.00
N ASN A 90 0.25 -10.33 -21.47
CA ASN A 90 -0.83 -9.60 -20.81
C ASN A 90 -2.22 -9.98 -21.31
N VAL A 91 -2.33 -10.37 -22.59
CA VAL A 91 -3.62 -10.49 -23.29
C VAL A 91 -3.88 -11.84 -23.94
N ALA A 92 -2.90 -12.74 -23.96
CA ALA A 92 -3.00 -14.02 -24.66
C ALA A 92 -2.35 -15.22 -23.94
N ASP A 93 -1.68 -15.01 -22.80
CA ASP A 93 -1.10 -16.07 -21.99
C ASP A 93 -1.68 -16.05 -20.56
N ASP A 94 -2.74 -16.82 -20.33
CA ASP A 94 -3.39 -16.98 -19.03
C ASP A 94 -2.46 -17.56 -17.94
N SER A 95 -1.25 -18.04 -18.28
CA SER A 95 -0.26 -18.50 -17.30
C SER A 95 0.67 -17.38 -16.82
N SER A 96 0.73 -16.25 -17.52
CA SER A 96 1.64 -15.15 -17.21
C SER A 96 1.23 -14.36 -15.97
N LEU A 97 2.19 -14.00 -15.12
CA LEU A 97 1.96 -13.13 -13.94
C LEU A 97 1.37 -11.76 -14.29
N SER A 98 1.51 -11.33 -15.54
CA SER A 98 1.02 -10.04 -16.03
C SER A 98 -0.32 -10.13 -16.78
N PHE A 99 -0.91 -11.32 -16.83
CA PHE A 99 -2.17 -11.56 -17.52
C PHE A 99 -3.32 -10.76 -16.89
N GLY A 100 -4.05 -10.02 -17.73
CA GLY A 100 -5.05 -9.06 -17.25
C GLY A 100 -6.50 -9.35 -17.65
N LEU A 101 -6.76 -10.29 -18.57
CA LEU A 101 -8.10 -10.39 -19.17
C LEU A 101 -9.13 -11.13 -18.31
N GLY A 102 -8.74 -11.76 -17.21
CA GLY A 102 -9.72 -12.28 -16.23
C GLY A 102 -10.63 -11.18 -15.64
N TRP A 103 -10.18 -9.92 -15.63
CA TRP A 103 -10.99 -8.75 -15.25
C TRP A 103 -12.18 -8.51 -16.18
N THR A 104 -12.12 -8.95 -17.44
CA THR A 104 -13.22 -8.77 -18.39
C THR A 104 -14.44 -9.61 -17.98
N SER A 105 -14.23 -10.84 -17.51
CA SER A 105 -15.27 -11.71 -16.95
C SER A 105 -15.87 -11.12 -15.66
N MET A 106 -15.03 -10.60 -14.75
CA MET A 106 -15.52 -9.95 -13.53
C MET A 106 -16.36 -8.70 -13.81
N LEU A 107 -15.94 -7.88 -14.78
CA LEU A 107 -16.67 -6.67 -15.13
C LEU A 107 -18.07 -7.01 -15.67
N ALA A 108 -18.21 -8.07 -16.45
CA ALA A 108 -19.50 -8.55 -16.91
C ALA A 108 -20.44 -8.84 -15.73
N SER A 109 -19.98 -9.57 -14.72
CA SER A 109 -20.72 -9.80 -13.47
C SER A 109 -21.11 -8.51 -12.73
N PHE A 110 -20.23 -7.52 -12.66
CA PHE A 110 -20.58 -6.26 -12.00
C PHE A 110 -21.70 -5.49 -12.71
N TYR A 111 -21.76 -5.58 -14.04
CA TYR A 111 -22.84 -4.97 -14.81
C TYR A 111 -24.19 -5.68 -14.59
N THR A 112 -24.21 -7.00 -14.37
CA THR A 112 -25.47 -7.73 -14.13
C THR A 112 -26.13 -7.32 -12.81
N ILE A 113 -25.34 -7.08 -11.77
CA ILE A 113 -25.83 -6.72 -10.42
C ILE A 113 -26.02 -5.22 -10.21
N LYS A 114 -25.72 -4.37 -11.19
CA LYS A 114 -25.76 -2.89 -11.09
C LYS A 114 -27.07 -2.36 -10.47
N LYS A 115 -28.22 -2.96 -10.81
CA LYS A 115 -29.52 -2.58 -10.26
C LYS A 115 -29.65 -2.89 -8.77
N GLN A 116 -29.22 -4.10 -8.36
CA GLN A 116 -29.25 -4.53 -6.97
C GLN A 116 -28.32 -3.66 -6.11
N LEU A 117 -27.12 -3.32 -6.62
CA LEU A 117 -26.23 -2.37 -5.94
C LEU A 117 -26.89 -1.01 -5.73
N ALA A 118 -27.63 -0.50 -6.72
CA ALA A 118 -28.37 0.76 -6.59
C ALA A 118 -29.52 0.66 -5.57
N GLU A 119 -30.10 -0.52 -5.35
CA GLU A 119 -31.08 -0.76 -4.30
C GLU A 119 -30.43 -0.82 -2.92
N CYS A 120 -29.32 -1.57 -2.78
CA CYS A 120 -28.55 -1.61 -1.54
C CYS A 120 -28.02 -0.22 -1.14
N ALA A 121 -27.61 0.61 -2.10
CA ALA A 121 -27.17 1.98 -1.83
C ALA A 121 -28.28 2.87 -1.25
N ARG A 122 -29.55 2.61 -1.60
CA ARG A 122 -30.71 3.35 -1.07
C ARG A 122 -31.20 2.81 0.27
N ASN A 123 -31.16 1.49 0.43
CA ASN A 123 -31.88 0.80 1.50
C ASN A 123 -30.96 0.08 2.50
N GLY A 124 -29.65 0.10 2.29
CA GLY A 124 -28.69 -0.74 3.02
C GLY A 124 -28.68 -2.20 2.56
N GLY A 125 -27.89 -3.04 3.23
CA GLY A 125 -27.69 -4.45 2.87
C GLY A 125 -26.53 -4.67 1.90
N GLY A 126 -26.56 -5.78 1.17
CA GLY A 126 -25.54 -6.14 0.19
C GLY A 126 -26.05 -7.18 -0.81
N VAL A 127 -25.34 -7.33 -1.93
CA VAL A 127 -25.64 -8.33 -2.96
C VAL A 127 -24.98 -9.66 -2.56
N PRO A 128 -25.71 -10.76 -2.41
CA PRO A 128 -25.14 -12.08 -2.16
C PRO A 128 -24.16 -12.51 -3.25
N PHE A 129 -23.04 -13.14 -2.89
CA PHE A 129 -22.00 -13.57 -3.85
C PHE A 129 -22.54 -14.43 -5.00
N LYS A 130 -23.47 -15.35 -4.71
CA LYS A 130 -24.14 -16.20 -5.72
C LYS A 130 -24.87 -15.40 -6.82
N ASP A 131 -25.27 -14.17 -6.55
CA ASP A 131 -26.05 -13.35 -7.48
C ASP A 131 -25.14 -12.61 -8.49
N TYR A 132 -23.81 -12.66 -8.31
CA TYR A 132 -22.84 -12.12 -9.27
C TYR A 132 -22.66 -12.99 -10.53
N GLY A 133 -23.25 -14.19 -10.56
CA GLY A 133 -23.18 -15.10 -11.70
C GLY A 133 -21.85 -15.88 -11.81
N PRO A 134 -21.79 -16.85 -12.73
CA PRO A 134 -20.63 -17.75 -12.88
C PRO A 134 -19.36 -17.06 -13.40
N GLU A 135 -19.48 -15.88 -14.02
CA GLU A 135 -18.36 -15.14 -14.60
C GLU A 135 -17.45 -14.53 -13.52
N LEU A 136 -17.98 -14.23 -12.32
CA LEU A 136 -17.18 -13.67 -11.23
C LEU A 136 -16.19 -14.70 -10.67
N PRO A 137 -16.61 -15.91 -10.22
CA PRO A 137 -15.67 -16.96 -9.82
C PRO A 137 -14.66 -17.32 -10.91
N GLN A 138 -15.09 -17.35 -12.18
CA GLN A 138 -14.20 -17.64 -13.30
C GLN A 138 -13.17 -16.51 -13.54
N GLY A 139 -13.58 -15.25 -13.44
CA GLY A 139 -12.68 -14.11 -13.54
C GLY A 139 -11.65 -14.08 -12.41
N LEU A 140 -12.09 -14.30 -11.18
CA LEU A 140 -11.23 -14.45 -10.00
C LEU A 140 -10.22 -15.60 -10.18
N TYR A 141 -10.69 -16.76 -10.67
CA TYR A 141 -9.84 -17.89 -11.03
C TYR A 141 -8.70 -17.47 -11.96
N ARG A 142 -9.04 -16.75 -13.05
CA ARG A 142 -8.08 -16.39 -14.10
C ARG A 142 -7.09 -15.31 -13.66
N ILE A 143 -7.49 -14.40 -12.78
CA ILE A 143 -6.60 -13.35 -12.23
C ILE A 143 -5.62 -13.95 -11.21
N ASN A 144 -6.08 -14.89 -10.39
CA ASN A 144 -5.27 -15.42 -9.28
C ASN A 144 -4.45 -16.66 -9.66
N ALA A 145 -4.81 -17.35 -10.75
CA ALA A 145 -4.10 -18.55 -11.22
C ALA A 145 -2.61 -18.31 -11.52
N PRO A 146 -2.19 -17.23 -12.20
CA PRO A 146 -0.77 -17.00 -12.47
C PRO A 146 0.10 -16.95 -11.21
N ALA A 147 -0.31 -16.18 -10.20
CA ALA A 147 0.43 -16.08 -8.94
C ALA A 147 0.58 -17.46 -8.26
N SER A 148 -0.48 -18.26 -8.29
CA SER A 148 -0.47 -19.63 -7.78
C SER A 148 0.48 -20.55 -8.57
N ASN A 149 0.44 -20.46 -9.90
CA ASN A 149 1.19 -21.33 -10.80
C ASN A 149 2.70 -21.06 -10.79
N HIS A 150 3.09 -19.79 -10.62
CA HIS A 150 4.50 -19.37 -10.52
C HIS A 150 5.08 -19.47 -9.11
N GLY A 151 4.35 -20.05 -8.15
CA GLY A 151 4.87 -20.31 -6.81
C GLY A 151 4.96 -19.08 -5.91
N VAL A 152 4.39 -17.93 -6.30
CA VAL A 152 4.36 -16.70 -5.49
C VAL A 152 3.75 -16.97 -4.11
N ILE A 153 2.73 -17.83 -4.08
CA ILE A 153 2.06 -18.23 -2.83
C ILE A 153 3.03 -18.96 -1.88
N LEU A 154 4.00 -19.74 -2.40
CA LEU A 154 5.03 -20.35 -1.57
C LEU A 154 6.06 -19.32 -1.08
N ASP A 155 6.30 -18.25 -1.83
CA ASP A 155 7.17 -17.16 -1.39
C ASP A 155 6.57 -16.40 -0.20
N TYR A 156 5.24 -16.28 -0.11
CA TYR A 156 4.58 -15.78 1.10
C TYR A 156 4.89 -16.65 2.32
N ILE A 157 4.89 -17.98 2.16
CA ILE A 157 5.26 -18.89 3.25
C ILE A 157 6.73 -18.72 3.63
N LYS A 158 7.64 -18.62 2.65
CA LYS A 158 9.08 -18.43 2.89
C LYS A 158 9.39 -17.07 3.54
N ALA A 159 8.54 -16.07 3.34
CA ALA A 159 8.67 -14.77 3.99
C ALA A 159 8.39 -14.82 5.50
N VAL A 160 7.67 -15.84 5.98
CA VAL A 160 7.42 -16.04 7.42
C VAL A 160 8.58 -16.83 8.03
N PRO A 161 9.33 -16.24 8.99
CA PRO A 161 10.51 -16.90 9.56
C PRO A 161 10.20 -18.29 10.15
N GLY A 162 10.91 -19.32 9.67
CA GLY A 162 10.83 -20.69 10.18
C GLY A 162 9.60 -21.48 9.74
N LEU A 163 8.65 -20.88 9.01
CA LEU A 163 7.40 -21.54 8.65
C LEU A 163 7.64 -22.58 7.55
N HIS A 164 8.38 -22.24 6.49
CA HIS A 164 8.67 -23.16 5.40
C HIS A 164 9.41 -24.41 5.92
N GLU A 165 10.43 -24.24 6.75
CA GLU A 165 11.20 -25.33 7.34
C GLU A 165 10.33 -26.23 8.23
N LYS A 166 9.42 -25.63 9.01
CA LYS A 166 8.48 -26.38 9.85
C LYS A 166 7.55 -27.24 9.00
N LEU A 167 6.95 -26.68 7.95
CA LEU A 167 6.03 -27.40 7.06
C LEU A 167 6.73 -28.47 6.21
N SER A 168 8.00 -28.23 5.85
CA SER A 168 8.84 -29.19 5.11
C SER A 168 9.54 -30.24 5.99
N SER A 169 9.40 -30.18 7.32
CA SER A 169 10.10 -31.08 8.26
C SER A 169 9.67 -32.56 8.19
N GLY A 170 8.58 -32.87 7.48
CA GLY A 170 7.94 -34.18 7.46
C GLY A 170 7.02 -34.44 8.66
N THR A 171 6.96 -33.53 9.63
CA THR A 171 6.01 -33.61 10.75
C THR A 171 4.59 -33.36 10.24
N PRO A 172 3.60 -34.21 10.58
CA PRO A 172 2.22 -33.97 10.19
C PRO A 172 1.69 -32.64 10.74
N CYS A 173 1.28 -31.75 9.84
CA CYS A 173 0.64 -30.48 10.17
C CYS A 173 -0.74 -30.38 9.53
N LYS A 174 -1.62 -29.57 10.13
CA LYS A 174 -2.93 -29.24 9.57
C LYS A 174 -2.94 -27.79 9.11
N ILE A 175 -3.13 -27.60 7.81
CA ILE A 175 -3.14 -26.29 7.15
C ILE A 175 -4.56 -25.98 6.68
N LEU A 176 -5.07 -24.81 7.05
CA LEU A 176 -6.34 -24.29 6.52
C LEU A 176 -6.07 -23.17 5.52
N ASP A 177 -6.62 -23.32 4.32
CA ASP A 177 -6.82 -22.27 3.33
C ASP A 177 -8.29 -21.82 3.43
N LEU A 178 -8.54 -20.70 4.10
CA LEU A 178 -9.89 -20.18 4.36
C LEU A 178 -10.24 -19.13 3.31
N GLY A 179 -11.34 -19.36 2.57
CA GLY A 179 -11.64 -18.69 1.31
C GLY A 179 -10.83 -19.28 0.15
N CYS A 180 -10.76 -20.62 0.07
CA CYS A 180 -9.87 -21.31 -0.86
C CYS A 180 -10.26 -21.16 -2.34
N GLY A 181 -11.46 -20.66 -2.64
CA GLY A 181 -12.03 -20.58 -3.98
C GLY A 181 -11.97 -21.93 -4.70
N SER A 182 -11.45 -21.93 -5.92
CA SER A 182 -11.22 -23.12 -6.75
C SER A 182 -10.00 -23.96 -6.36
N GLY A 183 -9.34 -23.64 -5.25
CA GLY A 183 -8.33 -24.49 -4.61
C GLY A 183 -6.90 -24.37 -5.15
N HIS A 184 -6.53 -23.38 -5.95
CA HIS A 184 -5.16 -23.32 -6.51
C HIS A 184 -4.07 -23.27 -5.46
N ALA A 185 -4.23 -22.40 -4.46
CA ALA A 185 -3.30 -22.27 -3.34
C ALA A 185 -3.24 -23.57 -2.53
N SER A 186 -4.40 -24.08 -2.12
CA SER A 186 -4.58 -25.38 -1.48
C SER A 186 -3.82 -26.51 -2.19
N LEU A 187 -3.98 -26.65 -3.51
CA LEU A 187 -3.32 -27.71 -4.30
C LEU A 187 -1.81 -27.52 -4.35
N LYS A 188 -1.33 -26.27 -4.46
CA LYS A 188 0.11 -25.97 -4.41
C LYS A 188 0.72 -26.27 -3.05
N PHE A 189 0.00 -26.00 -1.95
CA PHE A 189 0.43 -26.40 -0.62
C PHE A 189 0.46 -27.92 -0.45
N ALA A 190 -0.55 -28.61 -0.97
CA ALA A 190 -0.62 -30.06 -0.90
C ALA A 190 0.56 -30.72 -1.64
N GLU A 191 0.93 -30.22 -2.83
CA GLU A 191 2.10 -30.63 -3.60
C GLU A 191 3.42 -30.33 -2.85
N ALA A 192 3.56 -29.14 -2.27
CA ALA A 192 4.79 -28.70 -1.62
C ALA A 192 5.04 -29.36 -0.25
N TYR A 193 3.97 -29.73 0.46
CA TYR A 193 4.02 -30.25 1.83
C TYR A 193 3.26 -31.58 1.96
N PRO A 194 3.77 -32.68 1.40
CA PRO A 194 3.06 -33.96 1.32
C PRO A 194 2.79 -34.62 2.69
N SER A 195 3.53 -34.25 3.74
CA SER A 195 3.27 -34.70 5.12
C SER A 195 2.12 -33.95 5.79
N CYS A 196 1.70 -32.81 5.24
CA CYS A 196 0.63 -31.98 5.80
C CYS A 196 -0.73 -32.36 5.22
N GLN A 197 -1.77 -32.24 6.04
CA GLN A 197 -3.16 -32.29 5.61
C GLN A 197 -3.64 -30.86 5.33
N ILE A 198 -4.08 -30.62 4.10
CA ILE A 198 -4.65 -29.35 3.67
C ILE A 198 -6.18 -29.41 3.78
N TYR A 199 -6.77 -28.35 4.31
CA TYR A 199 -8.20 -28.12 4.37
C TYR A 199 -8.49 -26.83 3.59
N GLY A 200 -9.22 -26.91 2.49
CA GLY A 200 -9.71 -25.75 1.75
C GLY A 200 -11.17 -25.51 2.09
N TYR A 201 -11.46 -24.41 2.80
CA TYR A 201 -12.83 -24.05 3.17
C TYR A 201 -13.27 -22.82 2.40
N ASP A 202 -14.44 -22.89 1.79
CA ASP A 202 -15.06 -21.76 1.13
C ASP A 202 -16.56 -21.71 1.41
N MET A 203 -17.17 -20.53 1.35
CA MET A 203 -18.61 -20.38 1.53
C MET A 203 -19.38 -20.64 0.23
N ASP A 204 -18.72 -20.52 -0.92
CA ASP A 204 -19.31 -20.69 -2.24
C ASP A 204 -19.26 -22.15 -2.71
N ALA A 205 -20.44 -22.73 -2.91
CA ALA A 205 -20.59 -24.14 -3.29
C ALA A 205 -19.96 -24.44 -4.67
N THR A 206 -20.08 -23.51 -5.62
CA THR A 206 -19.53 -23.68 -6.97
C THR A 206 -18.00 -23.74 -6.95
N SER A 207 -17.38 -22.85 -6.17
CA SER A 207 -15.93 -22.82 -5.95
C SER A 207 -15.42 -24.12 -5.32
N VAL A 208 -16.12 -24.63 -4.29
CA VAL A 208 -15.78 -25.91 -3.65
C VAL A 208 -15.89 -27.08 -4.63
N THR A 209 -16.95 -27.14 -5.45
CA THR A 209 -17.08 -28.19 -6.48
C THR A 209 -15.89 -28.17 -7.44
N LEU A 210 -15.52 -26.99 -7.95
CA LEU A 210 -14.39 -26.84 -8.85
C LEU A 210 -13.05 -27.22 -8.18
N ALA A 211 -12.87 -26.89 -6.90
CA ALA A 211 -11.68 -27.28 -6.14
C ALA A 211 -11.54 -28.80 -6.00
N ILE A 212 -12.66 -29.50 -5.76
CA ILE A 212 -12.70 -30.97 -5.70
C ILE A 212 -12.34 -31.58 -7.06
N GLU A 213 -12.93 -31.09 -8.14
CA GLU A 213 -12.61 -31.55 -9.50
C GLU A 213 -11.13 -31.34 -9.84
N ASN A 214 -10.57 -30.17 -9.49
CA ASN A 214 -9.15 -29.87 -9.70
C ASN A 214 -8.22 -30.80 -8.91
N ALA A 215 -8.57 -31.16 -7.66
CA ALA A 215 -7.81 -32.13 -6.88
C ALA A 215 -7.84 -33.53 -7.49
N GLN A 216 -9.01 -33.98 -7.95
CA GLN A 216 -9.19 -35.28 -8.58
C GLN A 216 -8.39 -35.38 -9.87
N LEU A 217 -8.45 -34.36 -10.74
CA LEU A 217 -7.71 -34.31 -11.99
C LEU A 217 -6.19 -34.40 -11.78
N ARG A 218 -5.67 -33.87 -10.66
CA ARG A 218 -4.25 -33.88 -10.32
C ARG A 218 -3.83 -35.05 -9.42
N ASN A 219 -4.77 -35.88 -8.98
CA ASN A 219 -4.54 -37.01 -8.05
C ASN A 219 -3.83 -36.58 -6.75
N ILE A 220 -4.24 -35.47 -6.15
CA ILE A 220 -3.64 -34.95 -4.90
C ILE A 220 -4.45 -35.45 -3.70
N PRO A 221 -3.91 -36.34 -2.85
CA PRO A 221 -4.70 -37.05 -1.83
C PRO A 221 -4.74 -36.33 -0.46
N ASN A 222 -3.82 -35.42 -0.19
CA ASN A 222 -3.66 -34.75 1.11
C ASN A 222 -4.38 -33.40 1.19
N VAL A 223 -5.49 -33.25 0.46
CA VAL A 223 -6.34 -32.05 0.47
C VAL A 223 -7.81 -32.44 0.54
N THR A 224 -8.59 -31.71 1.34
CA THR A 224 -10.06 -31.81 1.36
C THR A 224 -10.67 -30.45 1.19
N PHE A 225 -11.81 -30.38 0.50
CA PHE A 225 -12.58 -29.15 0.30
C PHE A 225 -13.97 -29.29 0.90
N GLU A 226 -14.42 -28.27 1.63
CA GLU A 226 -15.72 -28.28 2.30
C GLU A 226 -16.37 -26.89 2.24
N ILE A 227 -17.71 -26.86 2.17
CA ILE A 227 -18.49 -25.62 2.25
C ILE A 227 -18.56 -25.20 3.72
N LYS A 228 -17.69 -24.27 4.14
CA LYS A 228 -17.51 -23.83 5.53
C LYS A 228 -17.09 -22.36 5.59
N THR A 229 -17.41 -21.72 6.72
CA THR A 229 -17.06 -20.32 6.99
C THR A 229 -16.20 -20.20 8.25
N ALA A 230 -15.62 -19.01 8.47
CA ALA A 230 -14.80 -18.72 9.65
C ALA A 230 -15.54 -19.02 10.97
N GLU A 231 -16.85 -18.82 11.04
CA GLU A 231 -17.69 -19.05 12.21
C GLU A 231 -17.84 -20.53 12.59
N THR A 232 -17.55 -21.43 11.64
CA THR A 232 -17.72 -22.88 11.83
C THR A 232 -16.40 -23.61 12.14
N LEU A 233 -15.31 -22.85 12.32
CA LEU A 233 -14.00 -23.44 12.53
C LEU A 233 -13.87 -24.13 13.90
N PRO A 234 -13.29 -25.34 13.96
CA PRO A 234 -13.04 -26.01 15.22
C PRO A 234 -11.93 -25.32 16.02
N PRO A 235 -12.06 -25.17 17.35
CA PRO A 235 -11.05 -24.51 18.17
C PRO A 235 -9.76 -25.34 18.28
N SER A 236 -8.60 -24.66 18.28
CA SER A 236 -7.28 -25.25 18.49
C SER A 236 -6.95 -26.45 17.60
N PHE A 237 -7.37 -26.41 16.34
CA PHE A 237 -7.25 -27.54 15.42
C PHE A 237 -6.12 -27.38 14.40
N PHE A 238 -5.86 -26.16 13.93
CA PHE A 238 -4.92 -25.90 12.83
C PHE A 238 -3.54 -25.45 13.32
N ASP A 239 -2.49 -25.94 12.65
CA ASP A 239 -1.10 -25.53 12.86
C ASP A 239 -0.75 -24.26 12.07
N PHE A 240 -1.41 -24.08 10.93
CA PHE A 240 -1.28 -22.92 10.06
C PHE A 240 -2.63 -22.59 9.43
N ILE A 241 -3.01 -21.31 9.43
CA ILE A 241 -4.16 -20.81 8.69
C ILE A 241 -3.65 -19.74 7.72
N ILE A 242 -4.19 -19.74 6.51
CA ILE A 242 -3.95 -18.71 5.52
C ILE A 242 -5.27 -18.19 4.95
N THR A 243 -5.30 -16.88 4.70
CA THR A 243 -6.35 -16.20 3.93
C THR A 243 -5.68 -15.36 2.84
N LEU A 244 -6.14 -15.52 1.60
CA LEU A 244 -5.62 -14.82 0.43
C LEU A 244 -6.75 -13.98 -0.19
N ASP A 245 -6.76 -12.67 0.05
CA ASP A 245 -7.80 -11.73 -0.40
C ASP A 245 -9.21 -12.13 0.09
N VAL A 246 -9.37 -12.29 1.41
CA VAL A 246 -10.64 -12.80 2.00
C VAL A 246 -11.16 -11.88 3.09
N ILE A 247 -10.29 -11.35 3.95
CA ILE A 247 -10.71 -10.66 5.18
C ILE A 247 -11.46 -9.37 4.85
N HIS A 248 -11.05 -8.63 3.80
CA HIS A 248 -11.72 -7.39 3.40
C HIS A 248 -13.17 -7.58 2.90
N ASP A 249 -13.51 -8.77 2.40
CA ASP A 249 -14.83 -9.09 1.87
C ASP A 249 -15.79 -9.68 2.91
N LEU A 250 -15.28 -10.05 4.09
CA LEU A 250 -16.12 -10.58 5.16
C LEU A 250 -17.13 -9.53 5.64
N ALA A 251 -18.39 -9.93 5.80
CA ALA A 251 -19.42 -9.07 6.40
C ALA A 251 -19.08 -8.63 7.84
N LYS A 252 -18.29 -9.43 8.56
CA LYS A 252 -17.86 -9.19 9.95
C LYS A 252 -16.37 -9.56 10.12
N PRO A 253 -15.43 -8.74 9.60
CA PRO A 253 -14.02 -9.12 9.52
C PRO A 253 -13.38 -9.35 10.89
N LEU A 254 -13.74 -8.54 11.89
CA LEU A 254 -13.22 -8.71 13.26
C LEU A 254 -13.67 -10.04 13.89
N GLU A 255 -14.92 -10.46 13.67
CA GLU A 255 -15.41 -11.74 14.18
C GLU A 255 -14.76 -12.90 13.44
N GLY A 256 -14.57 -12.79 12.11
CA GLY A 256 -13.79 -13.74 11.34
C GLY A 256 -12.37 -13.93 11.89
N LEU A 257 -11.65 -12.84 12.16
CA LEU A 257 -10.31 -12.86 12.75
C LEU A 257 -10.29 -13.47 14.16
N LYS A 258 -11.32 -13.22 14.99
CA LYS A 258 -11.46 -13.87 16.30
C LYS A 258 -11.63 -15.38 16.16
N SER A 259 -12.44 -15.83 15.21
CA SER A 259 -12.65 -17.27 14.95
C SER A 259 -11.39 -17.93 14.42
N ILE A 260 -10.65 -17.30 13.49
CA ILE A 260 -9.33 -17.76 13.02
C ILE A 260 -8.38 -17.92 14.21
N LYS A 261 -8.31 -16.92 15.10
CA LYS A 261 -7.47 -16.98 16.30
C LYS A 261 -7.84 -18.13 17.23
N GLN A 262 -9.14 -18.42 17.41
CA GLN A 262 -9.60 -19.54 18.23
C GLN A 262 -9.30 -20.90 17.58
N ALA A 263 -9.34 -20.97 16.25
CA ALA A 263 -9.10 -22.19 15.48
C ALA A 263 -7.62 -22.59 15.43
N LEU A 264 -6.70 -21.64 15.61
CA LEU A 264 -5.27 -21.89 15.72
C LEU A 264 -4.93 -22.62 17.03
N LYS A 265 -4.02 -23.58 16.94
CA LYS A 265 -3.33 -24.11 18.12
C LYS A 265 -2.53 -22.99 18.81
N PRO A 266 -2.17 -23.13 20.11
CA PRO A 266 -1.35 -22.13 20.81
C PRO A 266 -0.01 -21.78 20.13
N THR A 267 0.56 -22.73 19.37
CA THR A 267 1.80 -22.56 18.59
C THR A 267 1.56 -22.39 17.09
N GLY A 268 0.30 -22.20 16.69
CA GLY A 268 -0.12 -22.03 15.32
C GLY A 268 0.23 -20.63 14.78
N GLN A 269 0.38 -20.55 13.46
CA GLN A 269 0.66 -19.28 12.77
C GLN A 269 -0.49 -18.93 11.82
N TYR A 270 -0.71 -17.63 11.63
CA TYR A 270 -1.69 -17.10 10.68
C TYR A 270 -0.99 -16.18 9.69
N LEU A 271 -1.24 -16.40 8.39
CA LEU A 271 -0.83 -15.51 7.32
C LEU A 271 -2.07 -14.89 6.67
N MET A 272 -2.08 -13.57 6.61
CA MET A 272 -3.12 -12.78 5.95
C MET A 272 -2.46 -12.01 4.81
N ALA A 273 -2.81 -12.34 3.56
CA ALA A 273 -2.43 -11.57 2.38
C ALA A 273 -3.67 -10.86 1.84
N GLU A 274 -3.61 -9.55 1.68
CA GLU A 274 -4.73 -8.70 1.29
C GLU A 274 -4.25 -7.61 0.34
N PRO A 275 -5.13 -6.99 -0.48
CA PRO A 275 -4.72 -5.98 -1.43
C PRO A 275 -4.17 -4.75 -0.72
N LEU A 276 -3.02 -4.26 -1.18
CA LEU A 276 -2.43 -3.03 -0.68
C LEU A 276 -3.31 -1.83 -1.10
N SER A 277 -4.21 -1.42 -0.22
CA SER A 277 -5.17 -0.33 -0.45
C SER A 277 -4.79 0.99 0.23
N ALA A 278 -3.71 1.01 1.02
CA ALA A 278 -3.17 2.25 1.57
C ALA A 278 -2.80 3.19 0.43
N ASN A 279 -3.36 4.41 0.43
CA ASN A 279 -3.15 5.47 -0.57
C ASN A 279 -1.70 5.50 -1.06
N MET A 280 -1.43 4.80 -2.17
CA MET A 280 -0.18 4.90 -2.90
C MET A 280 -0.07 6.25 -3.61
N THR A 281 -1.17 7.00 -3.72
CA THR A 281 -1.12 8.40 -4.14
C THR A 281 -0.44 9.20 -3.04
N MET A 282 0.83 9.54 -3.30
CA MET A 282 1.59 10.48 -2.48
C MET A 282 0.74 11.72 -2.18
N GLN A 283 0.66 12.09 -0.90
CA GLN A 283 -0.05 13.30 -0.51
C GLN A 283 0.57 14.51 -1.23
N PRO A 284 -0.22 15.47 -1.76
CA PRO A 284 0.31 16.56 -2.57
C PRO A 284 1.47 17.33 -1.90
N TYR A 285 1.37 17.60 -0.60
CA TYR A 285 2.42 18.32 0.14
C TYR A 285 3.76 17.58 0.18
N LYS A 286 3.75 16.23 0.12
CA LYS A 286 4.97 15.42 0.08
C LYS A 286 5.67 15.55 -1.26
N LYS A 287 4.90 15.50 -2.35
CA LYS A 287 5.42 15.71 -3.71
C LYS A 287 6.02 17.10 -3.86
N GLU A 288 5.25 18.12 -3.46
CA GLU A 288 5.69 19.51 -3.46
C GLU A 288 6.95 19.72 -2.58
N PHE A 289 7.05 19.01 -1.45
CA PHE A 289 8.24 19.06 -0.60
C PHE A 289 9.48 18.45 -1.27
N ILE A 290 9.33 17.32 -1.97
CA ILE A 290 10.44 16.70 -2.72
C ILE A 290 10.91 17.62 -3.84
N GLU A 291 9.99 18.17 -4.62
CA GLU A 291 10.28 19.15 -5.69
C GLU A 291 10.99 20.38 -5.12
N PHE A 292 10.51 20.90 -3.99
CA PHE A 292 11.14 22.02 -3.31
C PHE A 292 12.54 21.68 -2.79
N CYS A 293 12.75 20.46 -2.28
CA CYS A 293 14.08 20.00 -1.87
C CYS A 293 15.05 19.91 -3.05
N LEU A 294 14.58 19.48 -4.22
CA LEU A 294 15.38 19.43 -5.45
C LEU A 294 15.72 20.84 -5.95
N GLU A 295 14.72 21.74 -6.01
CA GLU A 295 14.88 23.15 -6.40
C GLU A 295 15.95 23.85 -5.55
N ARG A 296 15.95 23.59 -4.24
CA ARG A 296 16.88 24.19 -3.28
C ARG A 296 18.17 23.41 -3.08
N GLN A 297 18.39 22.36 -3.86
CA GLN A 297 19.54 21.45 -3.72
C GLN A 297 19.70 20.91 -2.28
N VAL A 298 18.59 20.83 -1.54
CA VAL A 298 18.50 20.16 -0.25
C VAL A 298 18.57 18.66 -0.48
N LEU A 299 17.84 18.15 -1.48
CA LEU A 299 18.02 16.80 -2.00
C LEU A 299 18.87 16.86 -3.27
N ARG A 300 19.94 16.06 -3.30
CA ARG A 300 20.79 15.89 -4.48
C ARG A 300 20.99 14.41 -4.76
N PHE A 301 21.08 14.05 -6.03
CA PHE A 301 21.40 12.69 -6.48
C PHE A 301 22.81 12.64 -7.10
N GLY A 302 23.49 11.52 -6.95
CA GLY A 302 24.91 11.34 -7.32
C GLY A 302 25.65 10.57 -6.23
N SER A 303 26.98 10.49 -6.32
CA SER A 303 27.78 9.73 -5.35
C SER A 303 28.24 10.61 -4.19
N PHE A 304 27.87 10.25 -2.96
CA PHE A 304 28.21 10.99 -1.74
C PHE A 304 28.74 10.07 -0.65
N THR A 305 29.83 10.48 0.01
CA THR A 305 30.32 9.82 1.21
C THR A 305 29.68 10.42 2.46
N LEU A 306 28.93 9.62 3.20
CA LEU A 306 28.22 10.03 4.41
C LEU A 306 29.16 10.06 5.62
N LYS A 307 28.75 10.71 6.72
CA LYS A 307 29.50 10.69 8.00
C LYS A 307 29.74 9.28 8.54
N SER A 308 28.92 8.31 8.15
CA SER A 308 29.08 6.90 8.47
C SER A 308 30.15 6.19 7.63
N GLY A 309 30.74 6.86 6.62
CA GLY A 309 31.64 6.27 5.63
C GLY A 309 30.94 5.58 4.47
N ARG A 310 29.59 5.47 4.49
CA ARG A 310 28.80 4.84 3.43
C ARG A 310 28.82 5.68 2.16
N GLN A 311 28.84 5.01 1.01
CA GLN A 311 28.57 5.65 -0.28
C GLN A 311 27.07 5.64 -0.55
N SER A 312 26.49 6.82 -0.71
CA SER A 312 25.06 7.01 -0.92
C SER A 312 24.79 7.63 -2.30
N PRO A 313 23.77 7.15 -3.03
CA PRO A 313 23.35 7.72 -4.32
C PRO A 313 22.55 9.03 -4.17
N TYR A 314 22.34 9.48 -2.92
CA TYR A 314 21.65 10.73 -2.63
C TYR A 314 22.24 11.42 -1.38
N PHE A 315 21.97 12.71 -1.23
CA PHE A 315 22.39 13.47 -0.06
C PHE A 315 21.36 14.54 0.30
N PHE A 316 21.07 14.64 1.60
CA PHE A 316 20.19 15.66 2.16
C PHE A 316 20.99 16.72 2.94
N ASN A 317 20.80 18.00 2.58
CA ASN A 317 21.37 19.14 3.29
C ASN A 317 20.32 20.19 3.62
N MET A 318 19.73 20.07 4.81
CA MET A 318 18.72 21.01 5.30
C MET A 318 19.25 22.43 5.52
N GLY A 319 20.58 22.63 5.58
CA GLY A 319 21.19 23.95 5.71
C GLY A 319 20.96 24.88 4.51
N ASN A 320 20.51 24.34 3.37
CA ASN A 320 20.19 25.15 2.19
C ASN A 320 18.83 25.87 2.30
N PHE A 321 18.00 25.56 3.29
CA PHE A 321 16.81 26.35 3.63
C PHE A 321 17.19 27.58 4.47
N ASN A 322 17.88 28.54 3.85
CA ASN A 322 18.53 29.67 4.53
C ASN A 322 17.97 31.05 4.16
N THR A 323 16.78 31.12 3.55
CA THR A 323 16.10 32.39 3.21
C THR A 323 14.70 32.43 3.83
N GLY A 324 14.14 33.63 4.05
CA GLY A 324 12.80 33.78 4.61
C GLY A 324 11.71 33.08 3.79
N ALA A 325 11.79 33.15 2.45
CA ALA A 325 10.87 32.42 1.56
C ALA A 325 10.99 30.91 1.73
N ALA A 326 12.22 30.39 1.88
CA ALA A 326 12.44 28.97 2.08
C ALA A 326 11.92 28.48 3.44
N LEU A 327 12.15 29.25 4.51
CA LEU A 327 11.63 28.94 5.85
C LEU A 327 10.10 28.99 5.91
N SER A 328 9.47 29.92 5.20
CA SER A 328 8.01 30.00 5.10
C SER A 328 7.41 28.76 4.43
N LYS A 329 8.01 28.29 3.33
CA LYS A 329 7.60 27.03 2.67
C LYS A 329 7.88 25.82 3.58
N LEU A 330 9.04 25.77 4.22
CA LEU A 330 9.40 24.67 5.13
C LEU A 330 8.41 24.55 6.29
N GLY A 331 8.02 25.68 6.90
CA GLY A 331 6.99 25.71 7.95
C GLY A 331 5.65 25.18 7.46
N HIS A 332 5.25 25.52 6.23
CA HIS A 332 4.03 25.00 5.60
C HIS A 332 4.07 23.47 5.46
N PHE A 333 5.19 22.88 5.07
CA PHE A 333 5.32 21.43 4.93
C PHE A 333 5.26 20.68 6.26
N PHE A 334 5.93 21.20 7.30
CA PHE A 334 5.81 20.64 8.66
C PHE A 334 4.37 20.75 9.18
N ALA A 335 3.73 21.92 9.01
CA ALA A 335 2.34 22.13 9.41
C ALA A 335 1.38 21.19 8.68
N SER A 336 1.59 20.97 7.38
CA SER A 336 0.81 20.04 6.55
C SER A 336 0.93 18.60 7.04
N ALA A 337 2.15 18.13 7.35
CA ALA A 337 2.38 16.80 7.90
C ALA A 337 1.72 16.59 9.27
N LEU A 338 1.74 17.61 10.14
CA LEU A 338 1.06 17.58 11.44
C LEU A 338 -0.47 17.54 11.28
N GLN A 339 -1.01 18.32 10.34
CA GLN A 339 -2.44 18.35 10.04
C GLN A 339 -2.93 17.03 9.43
N ASP A 340 -2.17 16.47 8.50
CA ASP A 340 -2.43 15.17 7.88
C ASP A 340 -2.52 14.07 8.95
N ARG A 341 -1.53 14.03 9.85
CA ARG A 341 -1.54 13.10 10.99
C ARG A 341 -2.77 13.27 11.89
N ALA A 342 -3.14 14.51 12.21
CA ALA A 342 -4.31 14.79 13.04
C ALA A 342 -5.60 14.31 12.37
N ASN A 343 -5.73 14.44 11.05
CA ASN A 343 -6.88 13.95 10.30
C ASN A 343 -6.95 12.42 10.28
N THR A 344 -5.81 11.73 10.10
CA THR A 344 -5.75 10.26 10.15
C THR A 344 -6.23 9.73 11.51
N LEU A 345 -5.79 10.35 12.61
CA LEU A 345 -6.18 9.94 13.97
C LEU A 345 -7.69 10.11 14.23
N LYS A 346 -8.30 11.18 13.71
CA LYS A 346 -9.75 11.39 13.81
C LYS A 346 -10.54 10.32 13.06
N ASN A 347 -10.12 9.99 11.84
CA ASN A 347 -10.83 9.01 11.02
C ASN A 347 -10.70 7.58 11.56
N GLY A 348 -9.59 7.23 12.21
CA GLY A 348 -9.41 5.94 12.87
C GLY A 348 -10.28 5.73 14.11
N ASN A 349 -10.67 6.80 14.81
CA ASN A 349 -11.49 6.73 16.03
C ASN A 349 -13.01 6.72 15.80
N ASN A 350 -13.49 6.92 14.57
CA ASN A 350 -14.92 6.88 14.24
C ASN A 350 -15.55 5.47 14.30
N ASN A 351 -14.77 4.43 14.62
CA ASN A 351 -15.26 3.09 14.96
C ASN A 351 -15.47 2.87 16.47
N SER A 352 -15.34 3.91 17.31
CA SER A 352 -15.70 3.84 18.72
C SER A 352 -16.93 4.70 19.03
N ASN A 353 -17.95 4.02 19.53
CA ASN A 353 -19.27 4.52 19.91
C ASN A 353 -19.16 5.78 20.81
N PRO A 354 -19.87 6.90 20.57
CA PRO A 354 -19.79 8.07 21.42
C PRO A 354 -20.70 7.86 22.64
N ALA A 355 -20.17 7.24 23.70
CA ALA A 355 -20.85 7.21 24.98
C ALA A 355 -19.86 7.34 26.14
N SER A 356 -20.09 8.39 26.93
CA SER A 356 -19.65 8.64 28.32
C SER A 356 -18.20 9.10 28.58
N SER A 357 -18.00 10.41 28.78
CA SER A 357 -17.96 11.02 30.13
C SER A 357 -17.39 12.46 30.13
N GLY A 358 -18.12 13.39 30.78
CA GLY A 358 -17.57 14.37 31.73
C GLY A 358 -16.88 15.67 31.27
N ASN A 359 -17.67 16.77 31.20
CA ASN A 359 -17.39 18.20 31.44
C ASN A 359 -15.98 18.85 31.26
N ALA A 360 -15.96 19.77 30.28
CA ALA A 360 -15.51 21.18 30.31
C ALA A 360 -14.01 21.58 30.41
N THR A 361 -13.44 22.15 29.32
CA THR A 361 -13.09 23.59 29.15
C THR A 361 -12.28 23.86 27.86
N SER A 362 -12.70 24.87 27.07
CA SER A 362 -12.05 25.46 25.86
C SER A 362 -11.94 24.59 24.59
N PRO A 363 -11.95 25.16 23.36
CA PRO A 363 -11.95 24.37 22.13
C PRO A 363 -10.58 23.70 21.99
N SER A 364 -10.51 22.41 22.36
CA SER A 364 -9.31 21.61 22.28
C SER A 364 -8.76 21.67 20.86
N SER A 365 -7.51 22.12 20.72
CA SER A 365 -6.77 22.14 19.46
C SER A 365 -6.99 20.82 18.69
N PRO A 366 -7.24 20.84 17.37
CA PRO A 366 -7.38 19.64 16.54
C PRO A 366 -6.18 18.69 16.60
N LEU A 367 -5.04 19.20 17.07
CA LEU A 367 -3.76 18.52 17.11
C LEU A 367 -3.58 17.70 18.39
N PRO A 368 -2.85 16.58 18.33
CA PRO A 368 -2.59 15.71 19.49
C PRO A 368 -1.58 16.29 20.48
N PHE A 369 -1.18 17.56 20.34
CA PHE A 369 -0.19 18.24 21.17
C PHE A 369 -0.56 19.71 21.38
N ASP A 370 0.08 20.35 22.36
CA ASP A 370 -0.21 21.73 22.79
C ASP A 370 0.93 22.71 22.45
N ILE A 371 2.18 22.24 22.40
CA ILE A 371 3.38 23.07 22.18
C ILE A 371 4.32 22.42 21.16
N LEU A 372 4.87 23.22 20.24
CA LEU A 372 6.03 22.84 19.43
C LEU A 372 7.33 23.12 20.17
N PHE A 373 8.16 22.11 20.37
CA PHE A 373 9.47 22.25 20.99
C PHE A 373 10.59 22.09 19.97
N GLY A 374 11.35 23.16 19.72
CA GLY A 374 12.46 23.16 18.78
C GLY A 374 13.81 23.09 19.48
N PRO A 375 14.52 21.95 19.50
CA PRO A 375 15.79 21.82 20.21
C PRO A 375 16.86 22.78 19.67
N ALA A 376 17.61 23.42 20.56
CA ALA A 376 18.64 24.36 20.14
C ALA A 376 19.82 23.68 19.42
N TYR A 377 20.34 24.23 18.32
CA TYR A 377 19.92 25.48 17.66
C TYR A 377 19.01 25.27 16.45
N LYS A 378 19.11 24.11 15.81
CA LYS A 378 18.48 23.85 14.51
C LYS A 378 16.96 23.77 14.57
N GLY A 379 16.40 23.23 15.65
CA GLY A 379 14.96 23.10 15.81
C GLY A 379 14.25 24.42 16.06
N ILE A 380 14.96 25.47 16.51
CA ILE A 380 14.37 26.78 16.80
C ILE A 380 13.69 27.41 15.56
N PRO A 381 14.39 27.61 14.42
CA PRO A 381 13.75 28.16 13.23
C PRO A 381 12.63 27.26 12.69
N LEU A 382 12.75 25.93 12.84
CA LEU A 382 11.73 24.98 12.40
C LEU A 382 10.44 25.11 13.24
N ALA A 383 10.57 25.15 14.56
CA ALA A 383 9.44 25.35 15.47
C ALA A 383 8.75 26.70 15.22
N ALA A 384 9.54 27.77 15.07
CA ALA A 384 9.01 29.10 14.83
C ALA A 384 8.27 29.19 13.48
N CYS A 385 8.85 28.71 12.38
CA CYS A 385 8.19 28.79 11.08
C CYS A 385 6.97 27.86 10.97
N THR A 386 7.01 26.70 11.65
CA THR A 386 5.87 25.77 11.71
C THR A 386 4.72 26.36 12.51
N ALA A 387 4.98 27.01 13.66
CA ALA A 387 3.95 27.71 14.43
C ALA A 387 3.28 28.82 13.61
N ILE A 388 4.07 29.62 12.88
CA ILE A 388 3.55 30.64 11.95
C ILE A 388 2.65 30.00 10.88
N ALA A 389 3.09 28.89 10.27
CA ALA A 389 2.33 28.23 9.22
C ALA A 389 1.04 27.56 9.74
N LEU A 390 1.05 26.97 10.93
CA LEU A 390 -0.16 26.43 11.57
C LEU A 390 -1.21 27.52 11.78
N SER A 391 -0.79 28.70 12.23
CA SER A 391 -1.69 29.85 12.42
C SER A 391 -2.20 30.39 11.08
N ARG A 392 -1.30 30.62 10.11
CA ARG A 392 -1.61 31.23 8.82
C ARG A 392 -2.43 30.32 7.89
N ASP A 393 -2.05 29.05 7.78
CA ASP A 393 -2.56 28.13 6.75
C ASP A 393 -3.66 27.22 7.28
N PHE A 394 -3.69 26.97 8.60
CA PHE A 394 -4.61 26.02 9.23
C PHE A 394 -5.46 26.62 10.36
N ALA A 395 -5.36 27.93 10.62
CA ALA A 395 -6.05 28.64 11.69
C ALA A 395 -5.84 28.03 13.09
N GLN A 396 -4.63 27.49 13.33
CA GLN A 396 -4.23 26.85 14.58
C GLN A 396 -3.09 27.63 15.24
N ASP A 397 -3.41 28.42 16.27
CA ASP A 397 -2.43 29.21 17.00
C ASP A 397 -1.71 28.35 18.05
N VAL A 398 -0.61 27.73 17.64
CA VAL A 398 0.18 26.81 18.48
C VAL A 398 1.43 27.52 18.99
N PRO A 399 1.60 27.63 20.32
CA PRO A 399 2.81 28.22 20.88
C PRO A 399 4.04 27.32 20.66
N TYR A 400 5.22 27.93 20.70
CA TYR A 400 6.50 27.21 20.63
C TYR A 400 7.41 27.50 21.82
N ALA A 401 8.35 26.58 22.07
CA ALA A 401 9.39 26.69 23.08
C ALA A 401 10.70 26.04 22.61
N PHE A 402 11.81 26.36 23.28
CA PHE A 402 13.12 25.74 23.03
C PHE A 402 14.01 25.77 24.28
N ASN A 403 15.00 24.88 24.34
CA ASN A 403 16.02 24.91 25.40
C ASN A 403 17.17 25.86 25.06
N ARG A 404 17.83 26.39 26.09
CA ARG A 404 19.17 27.00 25.99
C ARG A 404 20.24 25.92 26.18
N LYS A 405 21.38 26.06 25.50
CA LYS A 405 22.57 25.24 25.77
C LYS A 405 23.34 25.74 27.00
N GLU A 406 23.18 27.01 27.35
CA GLU A 406 23.82 27.64 28.53
C GLU A 406 22.73 28.26 29.41
N ALA A 407 22.76 27.96 30.72
CA ALA A 407 21.86 28.57 31.70
C ALA A 407 22.24 30.04 31.93
N LYS A 408 21.25 30.90 32.21
CA LYS A 408 21.51 32.28 32.68
C LYS A 408 21.32 32.35 34.19
N ASP A 409 22.27 32.99 34.86
CA ASP A 409 22.26 33.17 36.33
C ASP A 409 21.48 34.42 36.79
N HIS A 410 20.99 35.28 35.88
CA HIS A 410 20.26 36.52 36.20
C HIS A 410 19.05 36.78 35.27
N GLY A 411 17.93 37.30 35.81
CA GLY A 411 16.63 37.55 35.13
C GLY A 411 15.54 36.55 35.54
N GLU A 412 14.53 36.28 34.69
CA GLU A 412 13.51 35.20 34.90
C GLU A 412 14.11 33.78 35.00
N GLY A 413 15.45 33.62 34.95
CA GLY A 413 16.15 32.35 35.16
C GLY A 413 15.76 31.26 34.15
N GLY A 414 16.34 30.07 34.30
CA GLY A 414 15.88 28.87 33.61
C GLY A 414 16.53 28.55 32.26
N SER A 415 16.29 27.31 31.82
CA SER A 415 16.84 26.70 30.61
C SER A 415 15.88 26.68 29.43
N ILE A 416 14.66 27.22 29.58
CA ILE A 416 13.61 27.25 28.54
C ILE A 416 13.34 28.67 28.08
N VAL A 417 13.06 28.84 26.79
CA VAL A 417 12.57 30.08 26.19
C VAL A 417 11.28 29.77 25.43
N GLY A 418 10.30 30.67 25.52
CA GLY A 418 8.98 30.49 24.91
C GLY A 418 7.93 30.02 25.93
N HIS A 419 6.93 29.28 25.47
CA HIS A 419 5.79 28.89 26.31
C HIS A 419 6.21 27.86 27.40
N PRO A 420 5.67 27.94 28.64
CA PRO A 420 5.97 26.97 29.70
C PRO A 420 5.58 25.54 29.35
N LEU A 421 6.46 24.57 29.59
CA LEU A 421 6.21 23.16 29.24
C LEU A 421 5.29 22.42 30.23
N LYS A 422 5.17 22.94 31.45
CA LYS A 422 4.46 22.27 32.56
C LYS A 422 3.01 21.95 32.20
N ASN A 423 2.60 20.70 32.41
CA ASN A 423 1.26 20.16 32.16
C ASN A 423 0.81 20.21 30.69
N ASN A 424 1.73 20.42 29.73
CA ASN A 424 1.40 20.48 28.31
C ASN A 424 1.96 19.26 27.56
N ARG A 425 1.26 18.88 26.49
CA ARG A 425 1.70 17.85 25.52
C ARG A 425 2.64 18.49 24.50
N ILE A 426 3.83 17.93 24.35
CA ILE A 426 4.92 18.54 23.60
C ILE A 426 5.23 17.71 22.34
N MET A 427 5.24 18.37 21.18
CA MET A 427 5.71 17.83 19.91
C MET A 427 7.11 18.39 19.63
N VAL A 428 8.12 17.53 19.57
CA VAL A 428 9.48 17.94 19.23
C VAL A 428 9.64 18.03 17.72
N ILE A 429 10.28 19.09 17.21
CA ILE A 429 10.54 19.28 15.78
C ILE A 429 12.03 19.37 15.48
N ASP A 430 12.51 18.60 14.50
CA ASP A 430 13.91 18.58 14.08
C ASP A 430 14.09 18.38 12.56
N ASP A 431 15.33 18.45 12.06
CA ASP A 431 15.64 18.30 10.64
C ASP A 431 15.67 16.81 10.21
N VAL A 432 16.53 16.01 10.84
CA VAL A 432 16.70 14.57 10.60
C VAL A 432 17.23 13.89 11.86
N ILE A 433 16.74 12.69 12.17
CA ILE A 433 17.27 11.88 13.27
C ILE A 433 18.49 11.09 12.78
N THR A 434 19.65 11.32 13.42
CA THR A 434 20.90 10.59 13.13
C THR A 434 21.22 9.57 14.22
N ALA A 435 21.61 10.01 15.41
CA ALA A 435 21.87 9.17 16.58
C ALA A 435 20.82 9.35 17.70
N GLY A 436 19.78 10.16 17.45
CA GLY A 436 18.73 10.49 18.42
C GLY A 436 19.19 11.31 19.64
N THR A 437 20.47 11.66 19.77
CA THR A 437 21.05 12.31 20.96
C THR A 437 20.32 13.62 21.33
N ALA A 438 20.09 14.51 20.36
CA ALA A 438 19.40 15.78 20.59
C ALA A 438 17.95 15.60 21.05
N ILE A 439 17.26 14.57 20.52
CA ILE A 439 15.90 14.23 20.91
C ILE A 439 15.87 13.69 22.36
N ARG A 440 16.84 12.85 22.74
CA ARG A 440 16.95 12.33 24.11
C ARG A 440 17.26 13.42 25.13
N GLU A 441 18.14 14.35 24.78
CA GLU A 441 18.38 15.56 25.58
C GLU A 441 17.07 16.36 25.75
N SER A 442 16.31 16.53 24.67
CA SER A 442 15.04 17.26 24.68
C SER A 442 14.00 16.58 25.55
N MET A 443 13.89 15.24 25.50
CA MET A 443 13.01 14.47 26.38
C MET A 443 13.33 14.71 27.85
N ASN A 444 14.60 14.64 28.24
CA ASN A 444 15.02 14.89 29.62
C ASN A 444 14.64 16.31 30.07
N VAL A 445 14.84 17.30 29.20
CA VAL A 445 14.47 18.69 29.48
C VAL A 445 12.96 18.86 29.61
N ILE A 446 12.17 18.26 28.72
CA ILE A 446 10.71 18.33 28.73
C ILE A 446 10.15 17.74 30.03
N VAL A 447 10.60 16.53 30.41
CA VAL A 447 10.17 15.85 31.63
C VAL A 447 10.58 16.64 32.88
N ALA A 448 11.81 17.15 32.92
CA ALA A 448 12.29 17.96 34.05
C ALA A 448 11.49 19.25 34.26
N GLN A 449 10.86 19.78 33.20
CA GLN A 449 10.01 20.96 33.24
C GLN A 449 8.51 20.62 33.42
N GLY A 450 8.19 19.34 33.65
CA GLY A 450 6.81 18.87 33.87
C GLY A 450 5.95 18.80 32.62
N GLY A 451 6.54 18.76 31.43
CA GLY A 451 5.84 18.52 30.17
C GLY A 451 5.77 17.04 29.82
N THR A 452 4.89 16.69 28.88
CA THR A 452 4.73 15.32 28.37
C THR A 452 5.10 15.26 26.90
N LEU A 453 6.15 14.54 26.54
CA LEU A 453 6.47 14.28 25.13
C LEU A 453 5.38 13.36 24.54
N VAL A 454 4.77 13.79 23.43
CA VAL A 454 3.72 13.00 22.74
C VAL A 454 4.08 12.62 21.31
N GLY A 455 5.16 13.16 20.78
CA GLY A 455 5.64 12.83 19.44
C GLY A 455 6.83 13.66 19.03
N ILE A 456 7.45 13.23 17.93
CA ILE A 456 8.53 13.94 17.26
C ILE A 456 8.14 14.09 15.79
N ILE A 457 8.51 15.19 15.15
CA ILE A 457 8.39 15.37 13.70
C ILE A 457 9.74 15.79 13.10
N VAL A 458 10.12 15.13 12.01
CA VAL A 458 11.31 15.45 11.22
C VAL A 458 10.95 15.82 9.79
N ALA A 459 11.86 16.50 9.09
CA ALA A 459 11.65 16.76 7.67
C ALA A 459 11.74 15.47 6.85
N ILE A 460 12.79 14.68 7.08
CA ILE A 460 13.10 13.51 6.27
C ILE A 460 13.44 12.32 7.15
N ASP A 461 12.76 11.19 6.90
CA ASP A 461 13.17 9.87 7.37
C ASP A 461 13.96 9.14 6.29
N ARG A 462 15.25 8.90 6.55
CA ARG A 462 16.12 8.21 5.59
C ARG A 462 15.90 6.70 5.56
N GLN A 463 15.18 6.15 6.54
CA GLN A 463 14.89 4.72 6.68
C GLN A 463 16.14 3.83 6.66
N GLU A 464 17.30 4.37 7.05
CA GLU A 464 18.58 3.64 7.06
C GLU A 464 18.80 2.94 8.41
N ARG A 465 19.27 1.70 8.35
CA ARG A 465 19.73 0.94 9.52
C ARG A 465 20.98 1.57 10.14
N GLY A 466 21.06 1.51 11.47
CA GLY A 466 22.27 1.86 12.23
C GLY A 466 23.45 0.93 11.92
N ASN A 467 24.64 1.23 12.45
CA ASN A 467 25.82 0.36 12.30
C ASN A 467 25.78 -0.89 13.20
N SER A 468 24.86 -0.93 14.17
CA SER A 468 24.84 -1.89 15.28
C SER A 468 23.60 -2.81 15.32
N GLY A 469 22.71 -2.76 14.33
CA GLY A 469 21.50 -3.59 14.34
C GLY A 469 20.58 -3.42 13.13
N ASP A 470 19.43 -4.09 13.20
CA ASP A 470 18.43 -4.18 12.13
C ASP A 470 17.43 -3.02 12.10
N MET A 471 17.48 -2.09 13.06
CA MET A 471 16.56 -0.95 13.18
C MET A 471 17.15 0.35 12.62
N SER A 472 16.27 1.26 12.20
CA SER A 472 16.64 2.65 11.91
C SER A 472 16.77 3.48 13.19
N ALA A 473 17.46 4.62 13.07
CA ALA A 473 17.55 5.58 14.18
C ALA A 473 16.17 6.09 14.64
N ILE A 474 15.18 6.12 13.75
CA ILE A 474 13.80 6.46 14.11
C ILE A 474 13.16 5.33 14.91
N GLN A 475 13.24 4.08 14.46
CA GLN A 475 12.69 2.92 15.17
C GLN A 475 13.31 2.76 16.57
N GLU A 476 14.61 3.02 16.71
CA GLU A 476 15.28 3.04 18.01
C GLU A 476 14.71 4.14 18.93
N VAL A 477 14.49 5.34 18.39
CA VAL A 477 13.89 6.46 19.15
C VAL A 477 12.46 6.14 19.56
N GLU A 478 11.63 5.60 18.66
CA GLU A 478 10.25 5.22 18.96
C GLU A 478 10.18 4.14 20.05
N ARG A 479 11.00 3.09 19.93
CA ARG A 479 11.10 2.02 20.92
C ARG A 479 11.50 2.55 22.29
N ASP A 480 12.52 3.40 22.33
CA ASP A 480 13.12 3.84 23.59
C ASP A 480 12.30 4.93 24.29
N LEU A 481 11.61 5.79 23.52
CA LEU A 481 10.83 6.91 24.07
C LEU A 481 9.33 6.61 24.17
N GLY A 482 8.84 5.56 23.48
CA GLY A 482 7.43 5.18 23.50
C GLY A 482 6.51 6.19 22.82
N VAL A 483 7.03 7.03 21.92
CA VAL A 483 6.29 8.07 21.20
C VAL A 483 6.50 7.93 19.69
N PRO A 484 5.49 8.27 18.87
CA PRO A 484 5.62 8.18 17.43
C PRO A 484 6.57 9.24 16.88
N VAL A 485 7.29 8.90 15.80
CA VAL A 485 8.10 9.83 15.02
C VAL A 485 7.48 10.00 13.63
N LEU A 486 7.07 11.23 13.34
CA LEU A 486 6.49 11.64 12.06
C LEU A 486 7.60 12.18 11.14
N SER A 487 7.41 12.05 9.83
CA SER A 487 8.25 12.72 8.84
C SER A 487 7.39 13.42 7.80
N ILE A 488 7.88 14.53 7.22
CA ILE A 488 7.24 15.11 6.03
C ILE A 488 7.36 14.10 4.89
N VAL A 489 8.57 13.59 4.64
CA VAL A 489 8.82 12.52 3.65
C VAL A 489 9.78 11.46 4.19
N CYS A 490 9.66 10.24 3.69
CA CYS A 490 10.64 9.18 3.90
C CYS A 490 11.34 8.76 2.59
N LEU A 491 12.37 7.90 2.68
CA LEU A 491 13.07 7.38 1.50
C LEU A 491 12.12 6.67 0.52
N ARG A 492 11.13 5.93 1.03
CA ARG A 492 10.07 5.33 0.20
C ARG A 492 9.31 6.40 -0.60
N ASP A 493 8.98 7.54 0.00
CA ASP A 493 8.32 8.64 -0.73
C ASP A 493 9.23 9.14 -1.87
N VAL A 494 10.53 9.27 -1.66
CA VAL A 494 11.47 9.65 -2.74
C VAL A 494 11.49 8.64 -3.89
N VAL A 495 11.46 7.33 -3.57
CA VAL A 495 11.38 6.26 -4.58
C VAL A 495 10.08 6.37 -5.37
N LEU A 496 8.94 6.50 -4.69
CA LEU A 496 7.63 6.66 -5.32
C LEU A 496 7.60 7.89 -6.25
N TYR A 497 8.13 9.03 -5.81
CA TYR A 497 8.23 10.22 -6.64
C TYR A 497 9.02 9.97 -7.94
N LEU A 498 10.15 9.26 -7.86
CA LEU A 498 10.98 8.96 -9.04
C LEU A 498 10.31 7.97 -10.01
N GLU A 499 9.45 7.10 -9.50
CA GLU A 499 8.64 6.16 -10.29
C GLU A 499 7.49 6.88 -11.01
N GLU A 500 6.78 7.77 -10.31
CA GLU A 500 5.59 8.45 -10.83
C GLU A 500 5.91 9.58 -11.81
N THR A 501 6.94 10.39 -11.53
CA THR A 501 7.10 11.70 -12.18
C THR A 501 7.90 11.65 -13.48
N ARG A 502 8.49 10.49 -13.85
CA ARG A 502 9.35 10.29 -15.04
C ARG A 502 10.24 11.51 -15.36
N SER A 503 11.09 11.90 -14.40
CA SER A 503 11.96 13.09 -14.48
C SER A 503 13.39 12.73 -14.90
N GLU A 504 14.24 13.73 -15.11
CA GLU A 504 15.68 13.54 -15.37
C GLU A 504 16.42 12.78 -14.25
N TYR A 505 15.81 12.70 -13.06
CA TYR A 505 16.33 11.97 -11.91
C TYR A 505 15.98 10.48 -11.91
N THR A 506 15.06 10.02 -12.77
CA THR A 506 14.66 8.60 -12.84
C THR A 506 15.85 7.67 -13.14
N LYS A 507 16.92 8.17 -13.76
CA LYS A 507 18.17 7.42 -13.96
C LYS A 507 18.84 6.95 -12.66
N TYR A 508 18.61 7.62 -11.53
CA TYR A 508 19.17 7.25 -10.23
C TYR A 508 18.32 6.22 -9.48
N LEU A 509 17.11 5.91 -9.97
CA LEU A 509 16.16 5.03 -9.29
C LEU A 509 16.76 3.64 -8.98
N GLY A 510 17.49 3.06 -9.94
CA GLY A 510 18.14 1.77 -9.76
C GLY A 510 19.16 1.77 -8.61
N GLU A 511 20.02 2.79 -8.55
CA GLU A 511 21.03 2.93 -7.49
C GLU A 511 20.39 3.18 -6.12
N ILE A 512 19.32 3.99 -6.06
CA ILE A 512 18.60 4.28 -4.82
C ILE A 512 17.89 3.03 -4.29
N LYS A 513 17.24 2.25 -5.16
CA LYS A 513 16.62 0.96 -4.79
C LYS A 513 17.67 -0.01 -4.24
N ALA A 514 18.79 -0.18 -4.95
CA ALA A 514 19.89 -1.04 -4.48
C ALA A 514 20.45 -0.58 -3.13
N TYR A 515 20.66 0.72 -2.95
CA TYR A 515 21.10 1.29 -1.68
C TYR A 515 20.09 1.04 -0.54
N ARG A 516 18.79 1.21 -0.81
CA ARG A 516 17.72 0.90 0.14
C ARG A 516 17.68 -0.58 0.50
N ASP A 517 17.84 -1.47 -0.47
CA ASP A 517 17.82 -2.92 -0.19
C ASP A 517 19.03 -3.32 0.67
N GLN A 518 20.19 -2.68 0.43
CA GLN A 518 21.41 -2.95 1.18
C GLN A 518 21.40 -2.35 2.60
N TYR A 519 20.94 -1.11 2.76
CA TYR A 519 21.09 -0.33 4.01
C TYR A 519 19.79 0.14 4.65
N GLY A 520 18.67 0.05 3.94
CA GLY A 520 17.34 0.41 4.43
C GLY A 520 16.78 -0.62 5.40
N VAL A 521 15.87 -0.19 6.26
CA VAL A 521 15.06 -1.10 7.08
C VAL A 521 14.10 -1.89 6.18
N LYS A 522 13.86 -3.17 6.52
CA LYS A 522 12.82 -3.95 5.87
C LYS A 522 11.49 -3.59 6.54
N GLU A 523 10.54 -3.10 5.75
CA GLU A 523 9.19 -2.73 6.21
C GLU A 523 8.33 -3.97 6.49
#